data_AF-A0A8R2M8V9-F1
#
_entry.id   AF-A0A8R2M8V9-F1
#
_cell.length_a   1.000
_cell.length_b   1.000
_cell.length_c   1.000
_cell.angle_alpha   90.00
_cell.angle_beta   90.00
_cell.angle_gamma   90.00
#
_symmetry.space_group_name_H-M   'P 1'
#
loop_
_entity.id
_entity.type
_entity.pdbx_description
1 polymer ?
#
loop_
_entity_poly.entity_id
_entity_poly.type
_entity_poly.pdbx_seq_one_letter_code
_entity_poly.pdbx_strand_id
1 'polypeptide(L)'
;PNGVMGSNIFHIWFYRLHNVVAANLEKINPCWDDNKIFYTTREILIAGYLQIYYYQFLPLLFGMERLIKDGVISKHKGYRDVYDEKIIPQMSDEYSYVLRWFHIAQEATLELYDENYKCFKTFPMVNLTPEQHTSLKMTMKPR
;
A
#
# COMPACT_ATOMS: atom_id res chain seq x y z
N PRO A 1 5.41 8.79 18.83
CA PRO A 1 4.83 7.69 18.01
C PRO A 1 5.14 7.92 16.53
N ASN A 2 5.95 7.07 15.90
CA ASN A 2 6.45 7.26 14.53
C ASN A 2 5.49 6.70 13.45
N GLY A 3 4.27 6.32 13.82
CA GLY A 3 3.29 5.71 12.91
C GLY A 3 2.27 6.74 12.40
N VAL A 4 2.20 6.93 11.09
CA VAL A 4 1.13 7.70 10.44
C VAL A 4 -0.17 6.89 10.48
N MET A 5 -1.28 7.54 10.82
CA MET A 5 -2.58 6.88 11.05
C MET A 5 -3.00 5.96 9.89
N GLY A 6 -2.83 6.40 8.64
CA GLY A 6 -3.15 5.61 7.46
C GLY A 6 -2.40 4.27 7.42
N SER A 7 -1.10 4.28 7.74
CA SER A 7 -0.30 3.04 7.79
C SER A 7 -0.82 2.07 8.84
N ASN A 8 -1.18 2.54 10.03
CA ASN A 8 -1.71 1.68 11.10
C ASN A 8 -3.04 1.01 10.71
N ILE A 9 -3.91 1.73 9.99
CA ILE A 9 -5.17 1.17 9.48
C ILE A 9 -4.90 0.02 8.51
N PHE A 10 -3.93 0.16 7.60
CA PHE A 10 -3.52 -0.93 6.71
C PHE A 10 -3.02 -2.16 7.47
N HIS A 11 -2.22 -1.98 8.52
CA HIS A 11 -1.75 -3.11 9.34
C HIS A 11 -2.91 -3.85 10.02
N ILE A 12 -3.84 -3.11 10.63
CA ILE A 12 -5.03 -3.70 11.28
C ILE A 12 -5.89 -4.42 10.25
N TRP A 13 -6.05 -3.86 9.05
CA TRP A 13 -6.84 -4.46 7.99
C TRP A 13 -6.27 -5.80 7.54
N PHE A 14 -4.97 -5.88 7.23
CA PHE A 14 -4.31 -7.14 6.85
C PHE A 14 -4.29 -8.17 8.00
N TYR A 15 -4.12 -7.73 9.24
CA TYR A 15 -4.22 -8.61 10.40
C TYR A 15 -5.61 -9.24 10.53
N ARG A 16 -6.68 -8.45 10.40
CA ARG A 16 -8.05 -8.98 10.43
C ARG A 16 -8.33 -9.89 9.24
N LEU A 17 -7.85 -9.51 8.05
CA LEU A 17 -7.99 -10.32 6.84
C LEU A 17 -7.30 -11.68 6.99
N HIS A 18 -6.14 -11.73 7.64
CA HIS A 18 -5.47 -13.00 7.97
C HIS A 18 -6.38 -13.92 8.76
N ASN A 19 -7.00 -13.43 9.83
CA ASN A 19 -7.88 -14.26 10.66
C ASN A 19 -9.13 -14.74 9.90
N VAL A 20 -9.67 -13.89 9.01
CA VAL A 20 -10.80 -14.28 8.15
C VAL A 20 -10.40 -15.39 7.17
N VAL A 21 -9.25 -15.26 6.51
CA VAL A 21 -8.76 -16.27 5.56
C VAL A 21 -8.38 -17.58 6.28
N ALA A 22 -7.70 -17.50 7.41
CA ALA A 22 -7.35 -18.66 8.23
C ALA A 22 -8.59 -19.45 8.67
N ALA A 23 -9.62 -18.77 9.19
CA ALA A 23 -10.88 -19.41 9.59
C ALA A 23 -11.62 -20.08 8.42
N ASN A 24 -11.46 -19.58 7.19
CA ASN A 24 -12.02 -20.22 6.00
C ASN A 24 -11.16 -21.41 5.54
N LEU A 25 -9.83 -21.32 5.62
CA LEU A 25 -8.93 -22.42 5.29
C LEU A 25 -9.10 -23.60 6.23
N GLU A 26 -9.30 -23.36 7.53
CA GLU A 26 -9.58 -24.38 8.53
C GLU A 26 -10.86 -25.17 8.19
N LYS A 27 -11.94 -24.47 7.80
CA LYS A 27 -13.20 -25.09 7.39
C LYS A 27 -13.05 -25.96 6.14
N ILE A 28 -12.24 -25.53 5.18
CA ILE A 28 -11.99 -26.25 3.92
C ILE A 28 -11.03 -27.43 4.14
N ASN A 29 -10.08 -27.30 5.07
CA ASN A 29 -9.03 -28.28 5.34
C ASN A 29 -9.00 -28.68 6.82
N PRO A 30 -9.98 -29.48 7.31
CA PRO A 30 -10.08 -29.83 8.73
C PRO A 30 -8.91 -30.66 9.29
N CYS A 31 -8.08 -31.23 8.40
CA CYS A 31 -6.91 -32.03 8.78
C CYS A 31 -5.62 -31.22 8.92
N TRP A 32 -5.63 -29.92 8.59
CA TRP A 32 -4.45 -29.08 8.74
C TRP A 32 -4.26 -28.67 10.20
N ASP A 33 -3.00 -28.62 10.63
CA ASP A 33 -2.65 -28.06 11.93
C ASP A 33 -2.57 -26.52 11.85
N ASP A 34 -2.50 -25.89 13.03
CA ASP A 34 -2.46 -24.43 13.14
C ASP A 34 -1.28 -23.81 12.39
N ASN A 35 -0.11 -24.44 12.43
CA ASN A 35 1.08 -23.97 11.70
C ASN A 35 0.83 -23.96 10.19
N LYS A 36 0.29 -25.05 9.63
CA LYS A 36 -0.01 -25.12 8.20
C LYS A 36 -1.03 -24.07 7.80
N ILE A 37 -2.08 -23.85 8.61
CA ILE A 37 -3.08 -22.82 8.37
C ILE A 37 -2.44 -21.43 8.40
N PHE A 38 -1.65 -21.12 9.41
CA PHE A 38 -0.99 -19.83 9.57
C PHE A 38 -0.06 -19.50 8.38
N TYR A 39 0.88 -20.41 8.06
CA TYR A 39 1.84 -20.15 6.99
C TYR A 39 1.17 -20.09 5.62
N THR A 40 0.21 -20.97 5.34
CA THR A 40 -0.53 -20.93 4.06
C THR A 40 -1.36 -19.66 3.94
N THR A 41 -2.00 -19.21 5.02
CA THR A 41 -2.73 -17.93 5.05
C THR A 41 -1.79 -16.76 4.76
N ARG A 42 -0.63 -16.73 5.42
CA ARG A 42 0.40 -15.72 5.21
C ARG A 42 0.88 -15.70 3.76
N GLU A 43 1.14 -16.84 3.14
CA GLU A 43 1.56 -16.95 1.74
C GLU A 43 0.50 -16.38 0.79
N ILE A 44 -0.78 -16.73 0.99
CA ILE A 44 -1.91 -16.20 0.19
C ILE A 44 -1.98 -14.68 0.31
N LEU A 45 -1.87 -14.14 1.52
CA LEU A 45 -1.95 -12.69 1.73
C LEU A 45 -0.74 -11.94 1.16
N ILE A 46 0.46 -12.50 1.26
CA ILE A 46 1.65 -11.93 0.61
C ILE A 46 1.44 -11.90 -0.90
N ALA A 47 0.97 -13.00 -1.51
CA ALA A 47 0.70 -13.04 -2.94
C ALA A 47 -0.36 -12.00 -3.37
N GLY A 48 -1.45 -11.88 -2.60
CA GLY A 48 -2.49 -10.88 -2.85
C GLY A 48 -1.98 -9.44 -2.70
N TYR A 49 -1.19 -9.17 -1.66
CA TYR A 49 -0.55 -7.87 -1.45
C TYR A 49 0.40 -7.52 -2.61
N LEU A 50 1.26 -8.45 -3.03
CA LEU A 50 2.17 -8.24 -4.15
C LEU A 50 1.41 -8.01 -5.46
N GLN A 51 0.28 -8.69 -5.68
CA GLN A 51 -0.57 -8.43 -6.85
C GLN A 51 -1.12 -7.00 -6.84
N ILE A 52 -1.64 -6.51 -5.71
CA ILE A 52 -2.11 -5.13 -5.56
C ILE A 52 -0.93 -4.16 -5.78
N TYR A 53 0.20 -4.43 -5.13
CA TYR A 53 1.37 -3.56 -5.19
C TYR A 53 1.93 -3.42 -6.61
N TYR A 54 2.25 -4.55 -7.26
CA TYR A 54 2.90 -4.54 -8.57
C TYR A 54 1.95 -4.22 -9.72
N TYR A 55 0.71 -4.68 -9.69
CA TYR A 55 -0.20 -4.56 -10.85
C TYR A 55 -1.29 -3.49 -10.70
N GLN A 56 -1.44 -2.89 -9.51
CA GLN A 56 -2.40 -1.78 -9.31
C GLN A 56 -1.69 -0.52 -8.83
N PHE A 57 -0.90 -0.60 -7.76
CA PHE A 57 -0.30 0.58 -7.15
C PHE A 57 0.89 1.12 -7.95
N LEU A 58 1.91 0.31 -8.24
CA LEU A 58 3.08 0.76 -9.01
C LEU A 58 2.73 1.33 -10.40
N PRO A 59 1.78 0.75 -11.16
CA PRO A 59 1.39 1.31 -12.45
C PRO A 59 0.72 2.68 -12.37
N LEU A 60 0.02 2.99 -11.27
CA LEU A 60 -0.52 4.33 -11.03
C LEU A 60 0.60 5.37 -10.83
N LEU A 61 1.76 4.95 -10.33
CA LEU A 61 2.91 5.83 -10.10
C LEU A 61 3.85 5.94 -11.31
N PHE A 62 4.17 4.81 -11.95
CA PHE A 62 5.25 4.73 -12.94
C PHE A 62 4.78 4.44 -14.37
N GLY A 63 3.49 4.13 -14.54
CA GLY A 63 2.89 3.72 -15.81
C GLY A 63 3.11 2.24 -16.14
N MET A 64 2.06 1.60 -16.66
CA MET A 64 2.08 0.17 -17.03
C MET A 64 3.17 -0.17 -18.06
N GLU A 65 3.29 0.61 -19.13
CA GLU A 65 4.20 0.32 -20.25
C GLU A 65 5.66 0.29 -19.81
N ARG A 66 6.05 1.23 -18.95
CA ARG A 66 7.41 1.32 -18.41
C ARG A 66 7.73 0.11 -17.52
N LEU A 67 6.83 -0.26 -16.62
CA LEU A 67 7.03 -1.42 -15.74
C LEU A 67 7.11 -2.74 -16.51
N ILE A 68 6.39 -2.87 -17.62
CA ILE A 68 6.50 -4.03 -18.52
C ILE A 68 7.87 -4.03 -19.21
N LYS A 69 8.29 -2.87 -19.75
CA LYS A 69 9.58 -2.72 -20.44
C LYS A 69 10.77 -3.03 -19.51
N ASP A 70 10.69 -2.56 -18.27
CA ASP A 70 11.73 -2.76 -17.24
C ASP A 70 11.65 -4.17 -16.61
N GLY A 71 10.71 -5.03 -17.05
CA GLY A 71 10.59 -6.42 -16.61
C GLY A 71 10.01 -6.62 -15.20
N VAL A 72 9.56 -5.53 -14.55
CA VAL A 72 8.99 -5.53 -13.20
C VAL A 72 7.66 -6.29 -13.19
N ILE A 73 6.80 -6.03 -14.17
CA ILE A 73 5.51 -6.72 -14.33
C ILE A 73 5.41 -7.41 -15.70
N SER A 74 4.56 -8.43 -15.78
CA SER A 74 4.28 -9.12 -17.03
C SER A 74 3.13 -8.46 -17.79
N LYS A 75 3.19 -8.50 -19.12
CA LYS A 75 2.03 -8.19 -19.97
C LYS A 75 0.95 -9.27 -19.88
N HIS A 76 1.35 -10.51 -19.63
CA HIS A 76 0.46 -11.67 -19.55
C HIS A 76 0.06 -11.96 -18.12
N LYS A 77 -1.21 -12.32 -17.92
CA LYS A 77 -1.75 -12.75 -16.63
C LYS A 77 -1.31 -14.18 -16.32
N GLY A 78 -1.19 -14.51 -15.04
CA GLY A 78 -0.93 -15.87 -14.56
C GLY A 78 0.42 -16.02 -13.87
N TYR A 79 0.84 -17.29 -13.73
CA TYR A 79 2.11 -17.62 -13.11
C TYR A 79 3.29 -17.10 -13.95
N ARG A 80 4.29 -16.57 -13.26
CA ARG A 80 5.56 -16.17 -13.84
C ARG A 80 6.65 -16.59 -12.87
N ASP A 81 7.65 -17.28 -13.40
CA ASP A 81 8.89 -17.52 -12.69
C ASP A 81 9.91 -16.44 -13.09
N VAL A 82 10.31 -15.64 -12.10
CA VAL A 82 11.35 -14.61 -12.24
C VAL A 82 12.55 -14.92 -11.36
N TYR A 83 12.56 -16.10 -10.73
CA TYR A 83 13.60 -16.47 -9.82
C TYR A 83 14.89 -16.75 -10.57
N ASP A 84 15.98 -16.16 -10.08
CA ASP A 84 17.33 -16.43 -10.55
C ASP A 84 18.21 -16.66 -9.32
N GLU A 85 18.72 -17.89 -9.18
CA GLU A 85 19.58 -18.31 -8.07
C GLU A 85 20.88 -17.50 -7.99
N LYS A 86 21.30 -16.87 -9.10
CA LYS A 86 22.52 -16.06 -9.15
C LYS A 86 22.32 -14.66 -8.58
N ILE A 87 21.08 -14.23 -8.38
CA ILE A 87 20.75 -12.89 -7.89
C ILE A 87 20.53 -12.96 -6.39
N ILE A 88 21.29 -12.14 -5.65
CA ILE A 88 21.10 -11.96 -4.21
C ILE A 88 19.91 -11.01 -4.01
N PRO A 89 18.83 -11.41 -3.31
CA PRO A 89 17.64 -10.58 -3.13
C PRO A 89 17.87 -9.55 -2.02
N GLN A 90 18.72 -8.55 -2.28
CA GLN A 90 19.03 -7.47 -1.35
C GLN A 90 18.41 -6.15 -1.83
N MET A 91 17.92 -5.35 -0.88
CA MET A 91 17.47 -3.99 -1.12
C MET A 91 18.69 -3.06 -1.18
N SER A 92 18.73 -2.17 -2.19
CA SER A 92 19.80 -1.18 -2.29
C SER A 92 19.56 0.01 -1.34
N ASP A 93 20.63 0.70 -0.93
CA ASP A 93 20.52 1.86 -0.04
C ASP A 93 19.79 3.02 -0.73
N GLU A 94 19.99 3.19 -2.04
CA GLU A 94 19.33 4.20 -2.87
C GLU A 94 17.80 4.06 -2.81
N TYR A 95 17.30 2.82 -2.79
CA TYR A 95 15.87 2.56 -2.66
C TYR A 95 15.30 3.15 -1.36
N SER A 96 16.03 3.03 -0.25
CA SER A 96 15.62 3.59 1.04
C SER A 96 15.57 5.12 1.03
N TYR A 97 16.48 5.78 0.30
CA TYR A 97 16.45 7.23 0.12
C TYR A 97 15.28 7.66 -0.77
N VAL A 98 15.04 6.95 -1.87
CA VAL A 98 13.94 7.26 -2.82
C VAL A 98 12.59 7.13 -2.14
N LEU A 99 12.35 6.08 -1.34
CA LEU A 99 11.08 5.86 -0.62
C LEU A 99 10.64 7.02 0.27
N ARG A 100 11.52 7.98 0.60
CA ARG A 100 11.13 9.17 1.35
C ARG A 100 10.19 10.10 0.58
N TRP A 101 9.99 9.90 -0.72
CA TRP A 101 8.98 10.63 -1.51
C TRP A 101 7.57 10.58 -0.89
N PHE A 102 7.25 9.53 -0.14
CA PHE A 102 5.99 9.42 0.62
C PHE A 102 5.75 10.58 1.59
N HIS A 103 6.78 11.26 2.11
CA HIS A 103 6.60 12.43 2.97
C HIS A 103 6.01 13.63 2.22
N ILE A 104 6.20 13.69 0.90
CA ILE A 104 5.64 14.76 0.05
C ILE A 104 4.17 14.46 -0.27
N ALA A 105 3.78 13.18 -0.30
CA ALA A 105 2.42 12.75 -0.57
C ALA A 105 1.48 12.89 0.65
N GLN A 106 2.01 13.20 1.84
CA GLN A 106 1.23 13.31 3.06
C GLN A 106 0.59 14.69 3.18
N GLU A 107 -0.72 14.73 3.31
CA GLU A 107 -1.44 15.97 3.59
C GLU A 107 -1.29 16.38 5.07
N ALA A 108 -1.28 17.69 5.31
CA ALA A 108 -1.19 18.25 6.67
C ALA A 108 -2.50 18.17 7.44
N THR A 109 -3.62 17.91 6.75
CA THR A 109 -4.97 17.84 7.32
C THR A 109 -5.58 16.47 7.06
N LEU A 110 -6.20 15.92 8.08
CA LEU A 110 -6.99 14.69 7.99
C LEU A 110 -8.47 15.06 7.98
N GLU A 111 -9.17 14.72 6.90
CA GLU A 111 -10.62 14.86 6.81
C GLU A 111 -11.31 13.56 7.23
N LEU A 112 -12.25 13.66 8.16
CA LEU A 112 -13.07 12.55 8.61
C LEU A 112 -14.44 12.58 7.94
N TYR A 113 -14.80 11.44 7.38
CA TYR A 113 -16.03 11.21 6.65
C TYR A 113 -16.96 10.30 7.45
N ASP A 114 -18.26 10.57 7.38
CA ASP A 114 -19.29 9.66 7.89
C ASP A 114 -19.62 8.55 6.88
N GLU A 115 -20.57 7.68 7.24
CA GLU A 115 -21.03 6.58 6.38
C GLU A 115 -21.66 7.05 5.06
N ASN A 116 -22.12 8.30 4.98
CA ASN A 116 -22.71 8.92 3.80
C ASN A 116 -21.69 9.73 3.00
N TYR A 117 -20.38 9.56 3.26
CA TYR A 117 -19.28 10.30 2.64
C TYR A 117 -19.37 11.82 2.83
N LYS A 118 -20.02 12.27 3.90
CA LYS A 118 -20.03 13.68 4.28
C LYS A 118 -18.87 13.96 5.23
N CYS A 119 -18.03 14.92 4.87
CA CYS A 119 -16.97 15.40 5.75
C CYS A 119 -17.60 16.10 6.96
N PHE A 120 -17.35 15.58 8.16
CA PHE A 120 -17.90 16.14 9.39
C PHE A 120 -16.83 16.80 10.28
N LYS A 121 -15.55 16.45 10.09
CA LYS A 121 -14.46 17.03 10.88
C LYS A 121 -13.12 16.99 10.17
N THR A 122 -12.40 18.11 10.19
CA THR A 122 -11.01 18.20 9.72
C THR A 122 -10.08 18.35 10.92
N PHE A 123 -9.03 17.55 10.97
CA PHE A 123 -8.00 17.57 12.01
C PHE A 123 -6.66 17.98 11.41
N PRO A 124 -6.02 19.06 11.88
CA PRO A 124 -4.64 19.36 11.51
C PRO A 124 -3.72 18.30 12.15
N MET A 125 -2.98 17.57 11.32
CA MET A 125 -1.99 16.59 11.79
C MET A 125 -0.70 17.27 12.27
N VAL A 126 -0.44 18.48 11.80
CA VAL A 126 0.67 19.33 12.21
C VAL A 126 0.12 20.73 12.51
N ASN A 127 0.60 21.34 13.58
CA ASN A 127 0.24 22.72 13.93
C ASN A 127 1.00 23.68 13.01
N LEU A 128 0.47 23.93 11.82
CA LEU A 128 1.01 24.92 10.88
C LEU A 128 0.44 26.29 11.26
N THR A 129 1.27 27.21 11.76
CA THR A 129 0.87 28.60 11.98
C THR A 129 0.43 29.23 10.65
N PRO A 130 -0.74 29.91 10.57
CA PRO A 130 -1.33 30.33 9.28
C PRO A 130 -0.58 31.42 8.48
N GLU A 131 0.50 31.98 9.00
CA GLU A 131 1.10 33.19 8.41
C GLU A 131 1.97 32.94 7.17
N GLN A 132 2.39 31.69 6.88
CA GLN A 132 3.43 31.46 5.85
C GLN A 132 2.93 30.93 4.50
N HIS A 133 1.67 30.52 4.33
CA HIS A 133 1.25 29.86 3.07
C HIS A 133 -0.09 30.33 2.44
N THR A 134 -0.71 31.40 2.94
CA THR A 134 -1.96 31.94 2.35
C THR A 134 -1.73 32.70 1.03
N SER A 135 -0.50 32.81 0.52
CA SER A 135 -0.18 33.51 -0.73
C SER A 135 -0.22 32.65 -2.01
N LEU A 136 -0.47 31.33 -1.90
CA LEU A 136 -0.58 30.44 -3.07
C LEU A 136 -1.99 29.87 -3.26
N LYS A 137 -3.02 30.72 -3.08
CA LYS A 137 -4.27 30.51 -3.83
C LYS A 137 -4.05 31.03 -5.25
N MET A 138 -3.54 30.16 -6.12
CA MET A 138 -3.56 30.37 -7.56
C MET A 138 -5.02 30.58 -7.98
N THR A 139 -5.36 31.84 -8.26
CA THR A 139 -6.54 32.20 -9.02
C THR A 139 -6.35 31.68 -10.44
N MET A 140 -6.87 30.48 -10.72
CA MET A 140 -7.10 30.09 -12.11
C MET A 140 -8.22 30.97 -12.67
N LYS A 141 -7.85 32.04 -13.38
CA LYS A 141 -8.75 32.69 -14.33
C LYS A 141 -8.92 31.75 -15.54
N PRO A 142 -10.16 31.45 -15.96
CA PRO A 142 -10.38 30.72 -17.20
C PRO A 142 -9.88 31.55 -18.40
N ARG A 143 -9.24 30.89 -19.36
CA ARG A 143 -9.09 31.42 -20.72
C ARG A 143 -10.34 31.12 -21.52
#